data_AF-A0A0F3RAI7-F1
#
_entry.id   AF-A0A0F3RAI7-F1
#
_cell.length_a   1.000
_cell.length_b   1.000
_cell.length_c   1.000
_cell.angle_alpha   90.00
_cell.angle_beta   90.00
_cell.angle_gamma   90.00
#
_symmetry.space_group_name_H-M   'P 1'
#
loop_
_entity.id
_entity.type
_entity.pdbx_description
1 polymer ?
#
loop_
_entity_poly.entity_id
_entity_poly.type
_entity_poly.pdbx_seq_one_letter_code
_entity_poly.pdbx_strand_id
1 'polypeptide(L)' 'MLHVISVSYIDDYYLELVFDDGTKGIINLYPHLKGSIFEPLQDKK' A
#
# COMPACT_ATOMS: atom_id res chain seq x y z
N MET A 1 -3.16 -9.40 -17.86
CA MET A 1 -3.75 -8.54 -16.81
C MET A 1 -2.90 -8.79 -15.59
N LEU A 2 -2.40 -7.75 -14.92
CA LEU A 2 -1.43 -7.90 -13.82
C LEU A 2 -2.18 -7.99 -12.49
N HIS A 3 -1.88 -9.01 -11.68
CA HIS A 3 -2.55 -9.24 -10.41
C HIS A 3 -1.57 -9.18 -9.23
N VAL A 4 -1.99 -8.54 -8.15
CA VAL A 4 -1.24 -8.58 -6.89
C VAL A 4 -1.48 -9.94 -6.23
N ILE A 5 -0.41 -10.69 -5.97
CA ILE A 5 -0.46 -12.01 -5.34
C ILE A 5 0.01 -11.99 -3.89
N SER A 6 0.73 -10.95 -3.47
CA SER A 6 1.17 -10.79 -2.08
C SER A 6 1.33 -9.31 -1.73
N VAL A 7 1.05 -8.99 -0.46
CA VAL A 7 1.24 -7.67 0.13
C VAL A 7 1.86 -7.84 1.50
N SER A 8 2.95 -7.12 1.76
CA SER A 8 3.63 -7.09 3.05
C SER A 8 3.68 -5.67 3.58
N TYR A 9 3.32 -5.48 4.85
CA TYR A 9 3.52 -4.21 5.55
C TYR A 9 5.01 -4.04 5.88
N ILE A 10 5.58 -2.87 5.56
CA ILE A 10 6.96 -2.53 5.90
C ILE A 10 6.96 -1.57 7.08
N ASP A 11 6.43 -0.37 6.89
CA ASP A 11 6.45 0.72 7.88
C ASP A 11 5.49 1.84 7.48
N ASP A 12 4.86 2.53 8.44
CA ASP A 12 3.88 3.61 8.23
C ASP A 12 2.86 3.30 7.10
N TYR A 13 3.09 3.88 5.92
CA TYR A 13 2.24 3.75 4.73
C TYR A 13 2.95 3.02 3.59
N TYR A 14 4.10 2.43 3.87
CA TYR A 14 4.92 1.68 2.94
C TYR A 14 4.52 0.20 2.94
N LEU A 15 4.17 -0.27 1.76
CA LEU A 15 3.85 -1.68 1.51
C LEU A 15 4.77 -2.21 0.42
N GLU A 16 5.18 -3.46 0.56
CA GLU A 16 5.74 -4.24 -0.54
C GLU A 16 4.60 -4.98 -1.25
N LEU A 17 4.54 -4.84 -2.56
CA LEU A 17 3.63 -5.58 -3.43
C LEU A 17 4.42 -6.59 -4.26
N VAL A 18 3.87 -7.79 -4.40
CA VAL A 18 4.36 -8.80 -5.34
C VAL A 18 3.26 -9.09 -6.34
N PHE A 19 3.60 -9.00 -7.62
CA PHE A 19 2.71 -9.28 -8.74
C PHE A 19 2.90 -10.70 -9.27
N ASP A 20 1.89 -11.21 -9.97
CA ASP A 20 1.87 -12.54 -10.59
C ASP A 20 2.92 -12.74 -11.69
N ASP A 21 3.45 -11.65 -12.25
CA ASP A 21 4.58 -11.66 -13.20
C ASP A 21 5.95 -11.73 -12.50
N GLY A 22 6.00 -11.76 -11.17
CA GLY A 22 7.21 -11.76 -10.36
C GLY A 22 7.79 -10.38 -10.04
N THR A 23 7.19 -9.30 -10.56
CA THR A 23 7.58 -7.93 -10.23
C THR A 23 7.31 -7.65 -8.75
N LYS A 24 8.25 -6.93 -8.11
CA LYS A 24 8.12 -6.46 -6.74
C LYS A 24 8.33 -4.96 -6.67
N GLY A 25 7.58 -4.29 -5.80
CA GLY A 25 7.69 -2.85 -5.63
C GLY A 25 7.26 -2.39 -4.25
N ILE A 26 7.94 -1.35 -3.76
CA ILE A 26 7.56 -0.65 -2.54
C ILE A 26 6.76 0.58 -2.93
N ILE A 27 5.58 0.74 -2.32
CA ILE A 27 4.69 1.87 -2.57
C ILE A 27 4.34 2.58 -1.26
N ASN A 28 4.26 3.91 -1.32
CA ASN A 28 3.73 4.74 -0.24
C ASN A 28 2.25 5.07 -0.51
N LEU A 29 1.35 4.62 0.37
CA LEU A 29 -0.08 4.86 0.25
C LEU A 29 -0.52 6.24 0.79
N TYR A 30 0.30 6.93 1.58
CA TYR A 30 -0.07 8.18 2.24
C TYR A 30 -0.64 9.25 1.29
N PRO A 31 -0.05 9.51 0.11
CA PRO A 31 -0.59 10.51 -0.82
C PRO A 31 -1.97 10.15 -1.38
N HIS A 32 -2.38 8.88 -1.27
CA HIS A 32 -3.61 8.33 -1.80
C HIS A 32 -4.72 8.22 -0.76
N LEU A 33 -4.43 8.42 0.53
CA LEU A 33 -5.43 8.40 1.61
C LEU A 33 -6.27 9.69 1.63
N LYS A 34 -7.00 9.99 0.56
CA LYS A 34 -7.81 11.23 0.45
C LYS A 34 -9.30 10.93 0.61
N GLY A 35 -9.98 11.76 1.40
CA GLY A 35 -11.43 11.69 1.62
C GLY A 35 -11.79 11.11 2.99
N SER A 36 -13.00 11.42 3.45
CA SER A 36 -13.48 11.13 4.81
C SER A 36 -13.38 9.66 5.24
N ILE A 37 -13.42 8.73 4.28
CA ILE A 37 -13.28 7.30 4.55
C ILE A 37 -11.84 6.94 4.97
N PHE A 38 -10.84 7.66 4.46
CA PHE A 38 -9.42 7.37 4.69
C PHE A 38 -8.81 8.22 5.81
N GLU A 39 -9.51 9.25 6.29
CA GLU A 39 -9.07 10.09 7.42
C GLU A 39 -8.69 9.27 8.67
N PRO A 40 -9.43 8.20 9.08
CA PRO A 40 -9.03 7.38 10.22
C PRO A 40 -7.70 6.64 10.03
N LEU A 41 -7.28 6.39 8.77
CA LEU A 41 -6.00 5.72 8.48
C LEU A 41 -4.82 6.69 8.53
N GLN A 42 -5.06 8.00 8.55
CA GLN A 42 -4.00 9.01 8.66
C GLN A 42 -3.52 9.23 10.10
N ASP A 43 -4.18 8.61 11.08
CA ASP A 43 -3.86 8.77 12.49
C ASP A 43 -2.58 8.02 12.85
N LYS A 44 -1.47 8.75 12.94
CA LYS A 44 -0.21 8.27 13.51
C LYS A 44 -0.27 8.46 15.02
N LYS A 45 -0.69 7.43 15.75
CA LYS A 45 -0.55 7.39 17.21
C LYS A 45 0.91 7.41 17.64
#